data_AF-A0AB74H1K7-F1
#
_entry.id   AF-A0AB74H1K7-F1
#
_cell.length_a   1.000
_cell.length_b   1.000
_cell.length_c   1.000
_cell.angle_alpha   90.00
_cell.angle_beta   90.00
_cell.angle_gamma   90.00
#
_symmetry.space_group_name_H-M   'P 1'
#
loop_
_entity.id
_entity.type
_entity.pdbx_description
1 polymer ?
#
loop_
_entity_poly.entity_id
_entity_poly.type
_entity_poly.pdbx_seq_one_letter_code
_entity_poly.pdbx_strand_id
1 'polypeptide(L)'
;MRLPKEGDFITIQSYKHDGSLHRTWRDTMVLKTTENALIGVNDHTLVTENDGRRWVTREPAIVYFHKKYWFNIIAMIRETGVSYYCNLASPYILDPEALKYIDYDLESKYLQMVKKTTGCGRI
;
A
#
# COMPACT_ATOMS: atom_id res chain seq x y z
N MET A 1 -18.19 10.64 10.01
CA MET A 1 -17.16 11.08 9.04
C MET A 1 -17.44 10.37 7.71
N ARG A 2 -17.38 11.07 6.57
CA ARG A 2 -17.66 10.45 5.27
C ARG A 2 -16.43 9.65 4.84
N LEU A 3 -16.61 8.38 4.49
CA LEU A 3 -15.54 7.58 3.91
C LEU A 3 -15.11 8.19 2.55
N PRO A 4 -13.81 8.16 2.20
CA PRO A 4 -13.34 8.63 0.92
C PRO A 4 -13.95 7.79 -0.19
N LYS A 5 -14.26 8.45 -1.30
CA LYS A 5 -14.86 7.85 -2.48
C LYS A 5 -13.79 7.37 -3.43
N GLU A 6 -14.19 6.51 -4.35
CA GLU A 6 -13.36 6.10 -5.48
C GLU A 6 -12.94 7.34 -6.27
N GLY A 7 -11.64 7.46 -6.57
CA GLY A 7 -11.02 8.62 -7.21
C GLY A 7 -10.55 9.72 -6.25
N ASP A 8 -10.93 9.70 -4.97
CA ASP A 8 -10.37 10.62 -3.98
C ASP A 8 -8.90 10.26 -3.69
N PHE A 9 -8.10 11.26 -3.35
CA PHE A 9 -6.72 11.08 -2.92
C PHE A 9 -6.62 11.18 -1.40
N ILE A 10 -5.88 10.26 -0.78
CA ILE A 10 -5.64 10.23 0.65
C ILE A 10 -4.15 10.16 0.96
N THR A 11 -3.79 10.60 2.16
CA THR A 11 -2.48 10.33 2.76
C THR A 11 -2.56 9.04 3.58
N ILE A 12 -1.51 8.22 3.52
CA ILE A 12 -1.32 7.07 4.40
C ILE A 12 -0.16 7.35 5.33
N GLN A 13 -0.32 7.09 6.62
CA GLN A 13 0.72 7.19 7.62
C GLN A 13 0.86 5.85 8.35
N SER A 14 2.09 5.37 8.49
CA SER A 14 2.40 4.26 9.38
C SER A 14 3.12 4.75 10.61
N TYR A 15 2.84 4.09 11.72
CA TYR A 15 3.43 4.35 13.03
C TYR A 15 4.08 3.09 13.58
N LYS A 16 4.99 3.25 14.53
CA LYS A 16 5.44 2.13 15.38
C LYS A 16 4.54 1.99 16.60
N HIS A 17 4.68 0.87 17.30
CA HIS A 17 3.84 0.55 18.46
C HIS A 17 3.99 1.56 19.60
N ASP A 18 5.13 2.26 19.68
CA ASP A 18 5.38 3.36 20.62
C ASP A 18 4.71 4.68 20.21
N GLY A 19 4.00 4.72 19.08
CA GLY A 19 3.33 5.90 18.55
C GLY A 19 4.22 6.81 17.71
N SER A 20 5.50 6.47 17.49
CA SER A 20 6.37 7.25 16.61
C SER A 20 5.93 7.11 15.15
N LEU A 21 5.94 8.21 14.39
CA LEU A 21 5.68 8.19 12.96
C LEU A 21 6.81 7.42 12.26
N HIS A 22 6.46 6.44 11.44
CA HIS A 22 7.41 5.62 10.68
C HIS A 22 7.56 6.12 9.24
N ARG A 23 6.45 6.18 8.50
CA ARG A 23 6.43 6.63 7.09
C ARG A 23 5.13 7.33 6.75
N THR A 24 5.21 8.24 5.77
CA THR A 24 4.04 8.88 5.16
C THR A 24 4.09 8.70 3.64
N TRP A 25 3.00 8.19 3.06
CA TRP A 25 2.78 8.12 1.61
C TRP A 25 1.70 9.14 1.24
N ARG A 26 1.99 10.03 0.30
CA ARG A 26 1.04 11.04 -0.19
C ARG A 26 0.38 10.62 -1.49
N ASP A 27 -0.80 11.16 -1.74
CA ASP A 27 -1.51 11.04 -3.01
C ASP A 27 -1.81 9.58 -3.40
N THR A 28 -2.22 8.75 -2.42
CA THR A 28 -2.80 7.44 -2.70
C THR A 28 -4.21 7.63 -3.24
N MET A 29 -4.46 7.22 -4.48
CA MET A 29 -5.81 7.28 -5.06
C MET A 29 -6.63 6.10 -4.53
N VAL A 30 -7.85 6.38 -4.05
CA VAL A 30 -8.78 5.36 -3.59
C VAL A 30 -9.41 4.65 -4.78
N LEU A 31 -9.24 3.33 -4.85
CA LEU A 31 -9.86 2.48 -5.86
C LEU A 31 -11.19 1.91 -5.38
N LYS A 32 -11.29 1.58 -4.09
CA LYS A 32 -12.51 1.04 -3.49
C LYS A 32 -12.54 1.30 -1.99
N THR A 33 -13.71 1.70 -1.50
CA THR A 33 -13.99 1.72 -0.06
C THR A 33 -15.20 0.86 0.23
N THR A 34 -15.12 0.09 1.32
CA THR A 34 -16.24 -0.64 1.91
C THR A 34 -16.37 -0.25 3.38
N GLU A 35 -17.32 -0.86 4.09
CA GLU A 35 -17.44 -0.67 5.54
C GLU A 35 -16.15 -1.06 6.28
N ASN A 36 -15.47 -2.13 5.84
CA ASN A 36 -14.36 -2.75 6.56
C ASN A 36 -13.00 -2.64 5.85
N ALA A 37 -12.96 -2.23 4.59
CA ALA A 37 -11.74 -2.23 3.80
C ALA A 37 -11.57 -0.97 2.96
N LEU A 38 -10.31 -0.59 2.73
CA LEU A 38 -9.91 0.41 1.77
C LEU A 38 -8.85 -0.19 0.84
N ILE A 39 -9.07 0.00 -0.47
CA ILE A 39 -8.13 -0.35 -1.53
C ILE A 39 -7.69 0.95 -2.18
N GLY A 40 -6.39 1.16 -2.24
CA GLY A 40 -5.79 2.30 -2.91
C GLY A 40 -4.75 1.88 -3.94
N VAL A 41 -4.34 2.83 -4.77
CA VAL A 41 -3.18 2.70 -5.65
C VAL A 41 -2.20 3.83 -5.38
N ASN A 42 -0.94 3.43 -5.24
CA ASN A 42 0.20 4.33 -5.25
C ASN A 42 0.82 4.25 -6.63
N ASP A 43 0.94 5.39 -7.31
CA ASP A 43 1.65 5.51 -8.57
C ASP A 43 2.54 6.75 -8.48
N HIS A 44 3.86 6.55 -8.55
CA HIS A 44 4.84 7.62 -8.34
C HIS A 44 4.56 8.47 -7.08
N THR A 45 4.22 7.79 -5.98
CA THR A 45 3.85 8.39 -4.70
C THR A 45 5.09 8.90 -3.95
N LEU A 46 4.98 10.12 -3.39
CA LEU A 46 5.97 10.70 -2.49
C LEU A 46 5.92 10.00 -1.12
N VAL A 47 7.05 9.41 -0.73
CA VAL A 47 7.27 8.80 0.58
C VAL A 47 8.16 9.72 1.41
N THR A 48 7.76 9.97 2.66
CA THR A 48 8.58 10.64 3.68
C THR A 48 8.85 9.67 4.82
N GLU A 49 10.12 9.42 5.11
CA GLU A 49 10.57 8.59 6.24
C GLU A 49 10.53 9.39 7.55
N ASN A 50 10.62 8.70 8.69
CA ASN A 50 10.64 9.31 10.02
C ASN A 50 11.80 10.31 10.23
N ASP A 51 12.93 10.11 9.56
CA ASP A 51 14.10 10.98 9.59
C ASP A 51 14.00 12.18 8.62
N GLY A 52 12.86 12.32 7.93
CA GLY A 52 12.58 13.42 7.01
C GLY A 52 13.10 13.17 5.58
N ARG A 53 13.81 12.07 5.29
CA ARG A 53 14.19 11.73 3.92
C ARG A 53 12.95 11.52 3.06
N ARG A 54 13.05 11.96 1.80
CA ARG A 54 11.96 11.89 0.82
C ARG A 54 12.41 11.19 -0.45
N TRP A 55 11.56 10.31 -0.96
CA TRP A 55 11.78 9.61 -2.22
C TRP A 55 10.44 9.29 -2.87
N VAL A 56 10.46 8.97 -4.17
CA VAL A 56 9.26 8.67 -4.95
C VAL A 56 9.27 7.19 -5.34
N THR A 57 8.15 6.51 -5.16
CA THR A 57 8.02 5.10 -5.59
C THR A 57 8.17 5.02 -7.11
N ARG A 58 8.87 3.98 -7.60
CA ARG A 58 9.07 3.80 -9.04
C ARG A 58 7.97 2.99 -9.70
N GLU A 59 7.54 1.93 -9.01
CA GLU A 59 6.53 1.01 -9.52
C GLU A 59 5.18 1.34 -8.91
N PRO A 60 4.09 1.17 -9.67
CA PRO A 60 2.76 1.25 -9.10
C PRO A 60 2.51 0.10 -8.13
N ALA A 61 1.77 0.38 -7.06
CA ALA A 61 1.40 -0.61 -6.06
C ALA A 61 -0.06 -0.47 -5.64
N ILE A 62 -0.77 -1.59 -5.60
CA ILE A 62 -2.09 -1.67 -4.97
C ILE A 62 -1.88 -1.90 -3.48
N VAL A 63 -2.54 -1.09 -2.66
CA VAL A 63 -2.50 -1.20 -1.20
C VAL A 63 -3.87 -1.59 -0.67
N TYR A 64 -3.91 -2.53 0.27
CA TYR A 64 -5.13 -3.04 0.89
C TYR A 64 -5.03 -2.94 2.40
N PHE A 65 -6.05 -2.33 3.02
CA PHE A 65 -6.18 -2.21 4.48
C PHE A 65 -7.53 -2.73 4.95
N HIS A 66 -7.56 -3.33 6.13
CA HIS A 66 -8.78 -3.85 6.75
C HIS A 66 -8.96 -3.34 8.18
N LYS A 67 -10.20 -3.08 8.61
CA LYS A 67 -10.55 -2.57 9.95
C LYS A 67 -10.60 -3.63 11.03
N LYS A 68 -10.51 -4.92 10.68
CA LYS A 68 -10.62 -6.03 11.64
C LYS A 68 -9.46 -7.02 11.58
N TYR A 69 -8.62 -6.92 10.56
CA TYR A 69 -7.52 -7.85 10.37
C TYR A 69 -6.19 -7.17 10.62
N TRP A 70 -5.27 -7.95 11.17
CA TRP A 70 -3.96 -7.49 11.60
C TRP A 70 -2.92 -7.62 10.50
N PHE A 71 -3.28 -7.18 9.29
CA PHE A 71 -2.36 -7.10 8.18
C PHE A 71 -2.78 -6.03 7.18
N ASN A 72 -1.81 -5.57 6.41
CA ASN A 72 -2.07 -4.90 5.13
C ASN A 72 -1.37 -5.69 4.01
N ILE A 73 -1.87 -5.54 2.79
CA ILE A 73 -1.24 -6.13 1.60
C ILE A 73 -0.77 -5.02 0.68
N ILE A 74 0.46 -5.14 0.20
CA ILE A 74 1.01 -4.28 -0.85
C ILE A 74 1.35 -5.18 -2.05
N ALA A 75 0.65 -4.99 -3.16
CA ALA A 75 0.91 -5.68 -4.41
C ALA A 75 1.65 -4.71 -5.35
N MET A 76 2.97 -4.84 -5.42
CA MET A 76 3.79 -4.06 -6.36
C MET A 76 3.75 -4.69 -7.74
N ILE A 77 3.36 -3.90 -8.74
CA ILE A 77 3.20 -4.34 -10.12
C ILE A 77 4.49 -4.01 -10.89
N ARG A 78 5.12 -5.02 -11.48
CA ARG A 78 6.34 -4.88 -12.28
C ARG A 78 6.17 -5.60 -13.61
N GLU A 79 7.01 -5.28 -14.59
CA GLU A 79 7.03 -5.98 -15.88
C GLU A 79 7.29 -7.49 -15.74
N THR A 80 8.09 -7.89 -14.74
CA THR A 80 8.46 -9.29 -14.50
C THR A 80 7.39 -10.07 -13.72
N GLY A 81 6.41 -9.38 -13.14
CA GLY A 81 5.34 -9.95 -12.35
C GLY A 81 4.95 -9.13 -11.13
N VAL A 82 4.14 -9.70 -10.26
CA VAL A 82 3.59 -9.02 -9.09
C VAL A 82 4.29 -9.52 -7.82
N SER A 83 4.84 -8.60 -7.04
CA SER A 83 5.38 -8.88 -5.71
C SER A 83 4.33 -8.52 -4.66
N TYR A 84 3.90 -9.51 -3.88
CA TYR A 84 2.98 -9.33 -2.78
C TYR A 84 3.75 -9.27 -1.47
N TYR A 85 3.47 -8.24 -0.69
CA TYR A 85 3.95 -8.06 0.67
C TYR A 85 2.74 -8.15 1.58
N CYS A 86 2.80 -9.04 2.55
CA CYS A 86 1.83 -9.11 3.64
C CYS A 86 2.54 -8.66 4.90
N ASN A 87 2.21 -7.45 5.35
CA ASN A 87 2.82 -6.86 6.54
C ASN A 87 1.89 -7.10 7.73
N LEU A 88 2.45 -7.59 8.84
CA LEU A 88 1.76 -7.57 10.12
C LEU A 88 1.57 -6.10 10.53
N ALA A 89 0.32 -5.68 10.58
CA ALA A 89 -0.05 -4.29 10.80
C ALA A 89 -1.32 -4.24 11.65
N SER A 90 -1.51 -3.19 12.45
CA SER A 90 -2.79 -3.03 13.13
C SER A 90 -3.92 -2.78 12.11
N PRO A 91 -5.18 -3.04 12.50
CA PRO A 91 -6.31 -2.45 11.83
C PRO A 91 -6.13 -0.94 11.64
N TYR A 92 -6.56 -0.42 10.50
CA TYR A 92 -6.41 1.00 10.20
C TYR A 92 -7.48 1.84 10.89
N ILE A 93 -7.11 3.08 11.23
CA ILE A 93 -8.04 4.17 11.54
C ILE A 93 -7.99 5.19 10.40
N LEU A 94 -9.08 5.93 10.24
CA LEU A 94 -9.18 6.96 9.21
C LEU A 94 -9.75 8.23 9.83
N ASP A 95 -9.02 9.33 9.66
CA ASP A 95 -9.42 10.67 10.05
C ASP A 95 -9.24 11.64 8.87
N PRO A 96 -9.54 12.95 9.01
CA PRO A 96 -9.41 13.90 7.91
C PRO A 96 -7.97 14.13 7.45
N GLU A 97 -6.98 13.74 8.25
CA GLU A 97 -5.56 13.90 7.92
C GLU A 97 -5.06 12.72 7.08
N ALA A 98 -5.33 11.48 7.53
CA ALA A 98 -4.77 10.29 6.89
C ALA A 98 -5.49 8.99 7.26
N LEU A 99 -5.22 7.95 6.46
CA LEU A 99 -5.33 6.56 6.90
C LEU A 99 -4.09 6.23 7.75
N LYS A 100 -4.30 5.80 8.99
CA LYS A 100 -3.24 5.55 9.98
C LYS A 100 -3.26 4.10 10.45
N TYR A 101 -2.09 3.49 10.61
CA TYR A 101 -1.94 2.13 11.14
C TYR A 101 -0.59 1.96 11.84
N ILE A 102 -0.48 0.92 12.68
CA ILE A 102 0.78 0.51 13.32
C ILE A 102 1.43 -0.57 12.45
N ASP A 103 2.71 -0.38 12.11
CA ASP A 103 3.56 -1.32 11.40
C ASP A 103 4.48 -2.06 12.38
N TYR A 104 4.44 -3.39 12.37
CA TYR A 104 5.20 -4.24 13.29
C TYR A 104 6.53 -4.77 12.72
N ASP A 105 6.99 -4.26 11.56
CA ASP A 105 8.24 -4.67 10.87
C ASP A 105 8.34 -6.16 10.54
N LEU A 106 7.22 -6.89 10.59
CA LEU A 106 7.15 -8.30 10.24
C LEU A 106 6.38 -8.46 8.95
N GLU A 107 7.09 -8.77 7.86
CA GLU A 107 6.50 -8.95 6.54
C GLU A 107 6.86 -10.30 5.93
N SER A 108 5.93 -10.86 5.15
CA SER A 108 6.19 -11.97 4.25
C SER A 108 6.08 -11.50 2.81
N LYS A 109 7.01 -11.95 1.97
CA LYS A 109 7.06 -11.60 0.55
C LYS A 109 6.80 -12.83 -0.31
N TYR A 110 5.85 -12.71 -1.22
CA TYR A 110 5.58 -13.69 -2.27
C TYR A 110 5.74 -13.07 -3.65
N LEU A 111 6.37 -13.79 -4.58
CA LEU A 111 6.63 -13.29 -5.93
C LEU A 111 5.92 -14.17 -6.95
N GLN A 112 4.95 -13.58 -7.65
CA GLN A 112 4.28 -14.21 -8.78
C GLN A 112 4.95 -13.76 -10.08
N MET A 113 5.69 -14.66 -10.71
CA MET A 113 6.34 -14.39 -11.99
C MET A 113 5.37 -14.51 -13.15
N VAL A 114 5.43 -13.57 -14.09
CA VAL A 114 4.80 -13.75 -15.41
C VAL A 114 5.72 -14.65 -16.23
N LYS A 115 5.22 -15.81 -16.66
CA LYS A 115 5.94 -16.63 -17.63
C LYS A 115 6.06 -15.83 -18.92
N LYS A 116 7.27 -15.49 -19.35
CA LYS A 116 7.49 -15.07 -20.74
C LYS A 116 7.03 -16.22 -21.62
N THR A 117 5.93 -16.05 -22.34
CA THR A 117 5.58 -16.95 -23.43
C THR A 117 6.71 -16.80 -24.44
N THR A 118 7.64 -17.74 -24.49
CA THR A 118 8.57 -17.85 -25.61
C THR A 118 7.73 -18.19 -26.83
N GLY A 119 7.28 -17.16 -27.55
CA GLY A 119 6.74 -17.30 -28.89
C GLY A 119 7.84 -17.78 -29.82
N CYS A 120 8.11 -19.08 -29.81
CA CYS A 120 8.74 -19.77 -30.92
C CYS A 120 7.61 -20.39 -31.74
N GLY A 121 7.34 -19.78 -32.89
CA GLY A 121 6.33 -20.23 -33.83
C GLY A 121 6.47 -19.40 -35.10
N ARG A 122 7.64 -19.46 -35.73
CA ARG A 122 7.78 -19.17 -37.15
C ARG A 122 6.84 -20.12 -37.88
N ILE A 123 5.96 -19.58 -38.71
CA ILE A 123 5.54 -20.19 -39.97
C ILE A 123 5.58 -19.09 -41.01
#